data_AF-A0A7W5FRY3-F1
#
_entry.id   AF-A0A7W5FRY3-F1
#
_cell.length_a   1.000
_cell.length_b   1.000
_cell.length_c   1.000
_cell.angle_alpha   90.00
_cell.angle_beta   90.00
_cell.angle_gamma   90.00
#
_symmetry.space_group_name_H-M   'P 1'
#
loop_
_entity.id
_entity.type
_entity.pdbx_description
1 polymer ?
#
loop_
_entity_poly.entity_id
_entity_poly.type
_entity_poly.pdbx_seq_one_letter_code
_entity_poly.pdbx_strand_id
1 'polypeptide(L)'
;MNGYLLSASVLAFVVGLVHTVLGEILIFRKMRRDGFIPTDGGNVLRESNVRILWASWHVLTVFGWGMAILLLWLAQQSLVSGTFRVLEYTVAASMLVGAVLILIGTKAKHPGWVGLLGVAVLVWFGGTH
;
A
#
# COMPACT_ATOMS: atom_id res chain seq x y z
N MET A 1 14.97 8.38 -17.55
CA MET A 1 13.92 8.09 -16.56
C MET A 1 13.38 6.69 -16.82
N ASN A 2 13.26 5.87 -15.79
CA ASN A 2 12.74 4.51 -15.91
C ASN A 2 11.20 4.53 -15.90
N GLY A 3 10.59 4.26 -17.06
CA GLY A 3 9.12 4.31 -17.23
C GLY A 3 8.37 3.27 -16.39
N TYR A 4 8.98 2.11 -16.11
CA TYR A 4 8.38 1.08 -15.27
C TYR A 4 8.32 1.50 -13.82
N LEU A 5 9.42 2.04 -13.27
CA LEU A 5 9.46 2.53 -11.89
C LEU A 5 8.55 3.74 -11.67
N LEU A 6 8.45 4.63 -12.67
CA LEU A 6 7.49 5.73 -12.64
C LEU A 6 6.05 5.22 -12.61
N SER A 7 5.71 4.25 -13.45
CA SER A 7 4.38 3.63 -13.47
C SER A 7 4.08 2.91 -12.16
N ALA A 8 5.05 2.20 -11.60
CA ALA A 8 4.94 1.54 -10.30
C ALA A 8 4.68 2.54 -9.17
N SER A 9 5.38 3.68 -9.19
CA SER A 9 5.18 4.77 -8.23
C SER A 9 3.76 5.33 -8.32
N VAL A 10 3.28 5.67 -9.53
CA VAL A 10 1.92 6.19 -9.73
C VAL A 10 0.87 5.18 -9.27
N LEU A 11 1.04 3.91 -9.64
CA LEU A 11 0.13 2.86 -9.21
C LEU A 11 0.11 2.70 -7.68
N ALA A 12 1.27 2.69 -7.03
CA ALA A 12 1.38 2.61 -5.57
C ALA A 12 0.69 3.81 -4.88
N PHE A 13 0.83 5.01 -5.43
CA PHE A 13 0.12 6.20 -4.95
C PHE A 13 -1.40 6.05 -5.05
N VAL A 14 -1.90 5.59 -6.20
CA VAL A 14 -3.33 5.37 -6.44
C VAL A 14 -3.87 4.29 -5.51
N VAL A 15 -3.15 3.17 -5.33
CA VAL A 15 -3.54 2.10 -4.40
C VAL A 15 -3.65 2.64 -2.97
N GLY A 16 -2.67 3.44 -2.52
CA GLY A 16 -2.71 4.08 -1.21
C GLY A 16 -3.89 5.03 -1.05
N LEU A 17 -4.16 5.87 -2.06
CA LEU A 17 -5.31 6.79 -2.05
C LEU A 17 -6.64 6.04 -1.97
N VAL A 18 -6.81 5.00 -2.79
CA VAL A 18 -8.00 4.15 -2.77
C VAL A 18 -8.13 3.44 -1.42
N HIS A 19 -7.04 2.92 -0.86
CA HIS A 19 -7.04 2.23 0.42
C HIS A 19 -7.52 3.16 1.55
N THR A 20 -6.94 4.35 1.69
CA THR A 20 -7.32 5.30 2.75
C THR A 20 -8.75 5.83 2.56
N VAL A 21 -9.12 6.25 1.34
CA VAL A 21 -10.44 6.85 1.08
C VAL A 21 -11.57 5.82 1.19
N LEU A 22 -11.41 4.64 0.56
CA LEU A 22 -12.46 3.61 0.63
C LEU A 22 -12.57 3.00 2.02
N GLY A 23 -11.45 2.78 2.73
CA GLY A 23 -11.53 2.29 4.11
C GLY A 23 -12.27 3.25 5.02
N GLU A 24 -11.98 4.55 4.87
CA GLU A 24 -12.64 5.61 5.60
C GLU A 24 -14.16 5.64 5.32
N ILE A 25 -14.56 5.64 4.04
CA ILE A 25 -15.98 5.72 3.64
C ILE A 25 -16.76 4.44 3.98
N LEU A 26 -16.17 3.26 3.72
CA LEU A 26 -16.89 1.99 3.78
C LEU A 26 -16.91 1.37 5.17
N ILE A 27 -15.87 1.59 5.97
CA ILE A 27 -15.67 0.95 7.27
C ILE A 27 -15.75 1.99 8.38
N PHE A 28 -14.77 2.88 8.47
CA PHE A 28 -14.55 3.68 9.68
C PHE A 28 -15.60 4.76 9.92
N ARG A 29 -16.15 5.35 8.85
CA ARG A 29 -17.27 6.29 8.97
C ARG A 29 -18.47 5.69 9.68
N LYS A 30 -18.70 4.37 9.54
CA LYS A 30 -19.81 3.65 10.20
C LYS A 30 -19.51 3.26 11.64
N MET A 31 -18.24 3.33 12.05
CA MET A 31 -17.75 3.01 13.40
C MET A 31 -17.54 4.28 14.24
N ARG A 32 -17.99 5.45 13.75
CA ARG A 32 -17.96 6.71 14.49
C ARG A 32 -19.26 6.88 15.28
N ARG A 33 -19.12 7.23 16.56
CA ARG A 33 -20.21 7.79 17.36
C ARG A 33 -20.05 9.30 17.52
N ASP A 34 -18.89 9.71 18.04
CA ASP A 34 -18.58 11.13 18.31
C ASP A 34 -17.20 11.48 17.75
N GLY A 35 -17.13 12.53 16.93
CA GLY A 35 -15.89 13.07 16.39
C GLY A 35 -15.30 12.31 15.20
N PHE A 36 -14.03 12.57 14.91
CA PHE A 36 -13.34 12.09 13.71
C PHE A 36 -12.72 10.69 13.86
N ILE A 37 -12.35 10.28 15.07
CA ILE A 37 -11.72 8.98 15.32
C ILE A 37 -12.82 7.96 15.64
N PRO A 38 -12.89 6.81 14.94
CA PRO A 38 -13.91 5.79 15.22
C PRO A 38 -13.67 5.14 16.59
N THR A 39 -14.77 4.89 17.31
CA THR A 39 -14.78 4.32 18.66
C THR A 39 -15.76 3.16 18.81
N ASP A 40 -16.73 3.02 17.90
CA ASP A 40 -17.78 2.01 17.96
C ASP A 40 -17.34 0.71 17.28
N GLY A 41 -16.96 -0.27 18.09
CA GLY A 41 -16.58 -1.62 17.68
C GLY A 41 -17.71 -2.64 17.78
N GLY A 42 -18.94 -2.19 18.06
CA GLY A 42 -20.06 -3.05 18.41
C GLY A 42 -19.76 -3.92 19.62
N ASN A 43 -20.24 -5.17 19.60
CA ASN A 43 -20.06 -6.12 20.72
C ASN A 43 -18.76 -6.92 20.65
N VAL A 44 -17.97 -6.75 19.58
CA VAL A 44 -16.79 -7.60 19.30
C VAL A 44 -15.48 -6.87 19.60
N LEU A 45 -15.37 -5.59 19.20
CA LEU A 45 -14.13 -4.83 19.32
C LEU A 45 -14.24 -3.80 20.44
N ARG A 46 -13.22 -3.76 21.31
CA ARG A 46 -13.05 -2.66 22.27
C ARG A 46 -12.69 -1.38 21.53
N GLU A 47 -13.02 -0.22 22.11
CA GLU A 47 -12.69 1.09 21.55
C GLU A 47 -11.20 1.22 21.20
N SER A 48 -10.30 0.75 22.07
CA SER A 48 -8.85 0.73 21.82
C SER A 48 -8.48 -0.03 20.54
N ASN A 49 -9.16 -1.15 20.28
CA ASN A 49 -8.93 -2.00 19.11
C ASN A 49 -9.43 -1.30 17.83
N VAL A 50 -10.55 -0.58 17.90
CA VAL A 50 -11.06 0.23 16.79
C VAL A 50 -10.11 1.37 16.46
N ARG A 51 -9.61 2.08 17.48
CA ARG A 51 -8.66 3.18 17.32
C ARG A 51 -7.36 2.72 16.66
N ILE A 52 -6.78 1.61 17.11
CA ILE A 52 -5.55 1.08 16.48
C ILE A 52 -5.82 0.50 15.08
N LEU A 53 -6.99 -0.09 14.83
CA LEU A 53 -7.38 -0.56 13.49
C LEU A 53 -7.47 0.62 12.51
N TRP A 54 -8.11 1.72 12.92
CA TRP A 54 -8.17 2.95 12.14
C TRP A 54 -6.79 3.57 11.91
N ALA A 55 -5.98 3.70 12.96
CA ALA A 55 -4.64 4.27 12.85
C ALA A 55 -3.74 3.42 11.94
N SER A 56 -3.72 2.10 12.12
CA SER A 56 -2.90 1.19 11.31
C SER A 56 -3.29 1.18 9.84
N TRP A 57 -4.57 1.37 9.52
CA TRP A 57 -5.06 1.52 8.15
C TRP A 57 -4.44 2.73 7.43
N HIS A 58 -4.44 3.89 8.08
CA HIS A 58 -3.84 5.10 7.52
C HIS A 58 -2.31 5.06 7.53
N VAL A 59 -1.70 4.52 8.58
CA VAL A 59 -0.24 4.33 8.66
C VAL A 59 0.25 3.41 7.54
N LEU A 60 -0.49 2.34 7.20
CA LEU A 60 -0.14 1.48 6.07
C LEU A 60 -0.17 2.25 4.75
N THR A 61 -1.11 3.17 4.56
CA THR A 61 -1.13 4.08 3.39
C THR A 61 0.11 4.96 3.35
N VAL A 62 0.50 5.55 4.48
CA VAL A 62 1.70 6.40 4.58
C VAL A 62 2.95 5.60 4.21
N PHE A 63 3.10 4.37 4.71
CA PHE A 63 4.21 3.51 4.31
C PHE A 63 4.16 3.14 2.81
N GLY A 64 2.97 2.85 2.27
CA GLY A 64 2.79 2.60 0.84
C GLY A 64 3.21 3.79 -0.03
N TRP A 65 2.85 5.02 0.37
CA TRP A 65 3.30 6.24 -0.29
C TRP A 65 4.80 6.51 -0.09
N GLY A 66 5.38 6.14 1.06
CA GLY A 66 6.82 6.13 1.24
C GLY A 66 7.52 5.28 0.18
N MET A 67 7.04 4.06 -0.06
CA MET A 67 7.55 3.20 -1.14
C MET A 67 7.32 3.83 -2.53
N ALA A 68 6.17 4.47 -2.75
CA ALA A 68 5.88 5.14 -4.01
C ALA A 68 6.86 6.31 -4.29
N ILE A 69 7.20 7.09 -3.27
CA ILE A 69 8.19 8.19 -3.37
C ILE A 69 9.59 7.63 -3.64
N LEU A 70 9.98 6.53 -2.97
CA LEU A 70 11.25 5.85 -3.26
C LEU A 70 11.33 5.40 -4.72
N LEU A 71 10.24 4.82 -5.25
CA LEU A 71 10.16 4.41 -6.66
C LEU A 71 10.22 5.60 -7.62
N LEU A 72 9.58 6.73 -7.28
CA LEU A 72 9.66 7.96 -8.08
C LEU A 72 11.09 8.49 -8.14
N TRP A 73 11.78 8.51 -7.00
CA TRP A 73 13.16 8.95 -6.91
C TRP A 73 14.10 8.03 -7.70
N LEU A 74 13.91 6.70 -7.59
CA LEU A 74 14.67 5.72 -8.38
C LEU A 74 14.41 5.87 -9.89
N ALA A 75 13.17 6.18 -10.29
CA ALA A 75 12.83 6.39 -11.70
C ALA A 75 13.58 7.56 -12.36
N GLN A 76 14.10 8.50 -11.56
CA GLN A 76 14.86 9.66 -12.03
C GLN A 76 16.37 9.38 -12.17
N GLN A 77 16.87 8.30 -11.57
CA GLN A 77 18.30 7.97 -11.61
C GLN A 77 18.68 7.43 -13.00
N SER A 78 19.80 7.91 -13.55
CA SER A 78 20.29 7.51 -14.88
C SER A 78 21.17 6.26 -14.85
N LEU A 79 21.79 5.95 -13.71
CA LEU A 79 22.63 4.76 -13.49
C LEU A 79 22.33 4.20 -12.09
N VAL A 80 21.65 3.06 -12.05
CA VAL A 80 21.32 2.37 -10.81
C VAL A 80 22.53 1.53 -10.40
N SER A 81 23.26 1.96 -9.37
CA SER A 81 24.35 1.17 -8.76
C SER A 81 23.80 -0.07 -8.04
N GLY A 82 24.66 -1.05 -7.75
CA GLY A 82 24.24 -2.30 -7.08
C GLY A 82 23.52 -2.09 -5.73
N THR A 83 23.82 -1.01 -5.01
CA THR A 83 23.15 -0.64 -3.76
C THR A 83 21.67 -0.30 -3.95
N PHE A 84 21.32 0.33 -5.08
CA PHE A 84 19.93 0.73 -5.36
C PHE A 84 19.06 -0.46 -5.80
N ARG A 85 19.65 -1.52 -6.38
CA ARG A 85 18.93 -2.77 -6.68
C ARG A 85 18.34 -3.44 -5.45
N VAL A 86 19.00 -3.33 -4.30
CA VAL A 86 18.47 -3.88 -3.04
C VAL A 86 17.15 -3.18 -2.69
N LEU A 87 17.06 -1.86 -2.87
CA LEU A 87 15.83 -1.11 -2.63
C LEU A 87 14.69 -1.56 -3.55
N GLU A 88 14.97 -1.72 -4.84
CA GLU A 88 13.99 -2.21 -5.83
C GLU A 88 13.46 -3.59 -5.42
N TYR A 89 14.34 -4.54 -5.12
CA TYR A 89 13.94 -5.88 -4.70
C TYR A 89 13.20 -5.89 -3.36
N THR A 90 13.60 -5.05 -2.40
CA THR A 90 12.88 -4.92 -1.13
C THR A 90 11.47 -4.39 -1.35
N VAL A 91 11.29 -3.38 -2.21
CA VAL A 91 9.97 -2.85 -2.55
C VAL A 91 9.14 -3.90 -3.29
N ALA A 92 9.70 -4.55 -4.32
CA ALA A 92 9.02 -5.59 -5.09
C ALA A 92 8.57 -6.76 -4.20
N ALA A 93 9.46 -7.26 -3.33
CA ALA A 93 9.16 -8.34 -2.39
C ALA A 93 8.08 -7.93 -1.38
N SER A 94 8.17 -6.72 -0.82
CA SER A 94 7.17 -6.22 0.14
C SER A 94 5.78 -6.13 -0.50
N MET A 95 5.70 -5.61 -1.73
CA MET A 95 4.45 -5.51 -2.48
C MET A 95 3.90 -6.88 -2.86
N LEU A 96 4.76 -7.82 -3.28
CA LEU A 96 4.37 -9.19 -3.60
C LEU A 96 3.84 -9.94 -2.39
N VAL A 97 4.55 -9.90 -1.26
CA VAL A 97 4.10 -10.53 -0.01
C VAL A 97 2.77 -9.92 0.45
N GLY A 98 2.63 -8.59 0.38
CA GLY A 98 1.36 -7.90 0.65
C GLY A 98 0.23 -8.36 -0.27
N ALA A 99 0.49 -8.51 -1.57
CA ALA A 99 -0.48 -9.01 -2.53
C ALA A 99 -0.93 -10.44 -2.20
N VAL A 100 0.02 -11.34 -1.88
CA VAL A 100 -0.26 -12.73 -1.49
C VAL A 100 -1.08 -12.80 -0.20
N LEU A 101 -0.74 -11.99 0.81
CA LEU A 101 -1.49 -11.93 2.07
C LEU A 101 -2.95 -11.49 1.84
N ILE A 102 -3.18 -10.47 1.02
CA ILE A 102 -4.54 -10.02 0.69
C ILE A 102 -5.27 -11.10 -0.12
N LEU A 103 -4.61 -11.71 -1.10
CA LEU A 103 -5.18 -12.75 -1.94
C LEU A 103 -5.67 -13.93 -1.09
N ILE A 104 -4.83 -14.45 -0.20
CA ILE A 104 -5.17 -15.57 0.68
C ILE A 104 -6.20 -15.15 1.73
N GLY A 105 -5.95 -14.05 2.45
CA GLY A 105 -6.78 -13.58 3.56
C GLY A 105 -8.20 -13.18 3.14
N THR A 106 -8.39 -12.75 1.89
CA THR A 106 -9.70 -12.35 1.36
C THR A 106 -10.29 -13.33 0.36
N LYS A 107 -9.63 -14.48 0.14
CA LYS A 107 -10.00 -15.47 -0.89
C LYS A 107 -10.19 -14.81 -2.27
N ALA A 108 -9.25 -13.95 -2.63
CA ALA A 108 -9.22 -13.14 -3.86
C ALA A 108 -10.38 -12.15 -4.06
N LYS A 109 -11.26 -11.96 -3.07
CA LYS A 109 -12.43 -11.07 -3.19
C LYS A 109 -12.09 -9.60 -3.05
N HIS A 110 -10.94 -9.26 -2.47
CA HIS A 110 -10.53 -7.87 -2.27
C HIS A 110 -9.58 -7.43 -3.39
N PRO A 111 -9.91 -6.41 -4.21
CA PRO A 111 -9.14 -6.05 -5.40
C PRO A 111 -7.72 -5.53 -5.09
N GLY A 112 -7.42 -5.18 -3.84
CA GLY A 112 -6.11 -4.69 -3.41
C GLY A 112 -4.94 -5.61 -3.76
N TRP A 113 -5.13 -6.93 -3.87
CA TRP A 113 -4.05 -7.83 -4.29
C TRP A 113 -3.58 -7.54 -5.72
N VAL A 114 -4.49 -7.13 -6.61
CA VAL A 114 -4.16 -6.79 -8.01
C VAL A 114 -3.27 -5.55 -8.06
N GLY A 115 -3.61 -4.51 -7.28
CA GLY A 115 -2.83 -3.27 -7.21
C GLY A 115 -1.41 -3.51 -6.72
N LEU A 116 -1.25 -4.23 -5.61
CA LEU A 116 0.07 -4.53 -5.04
C LEU A 116 0.89 -5.46 -5.95
N LEU A 117 0.26 -6.47 -6.55
CA LEU A 117 0.94 -7.35 -7.51
C LEU A 117 1.41 -6.56 -8.74
N GLY A 118 0.57 -5.65 -9.25
CA GLY A 118 0.93 -4.77 -10.37
C GLY A 118 2.17 -3.93 -10.06
N VAL A 119 2.26 -3.35 -8.86
CA VAL A 119 3.47 -2.63 -8.42
C VAL A 119 4.68 -3.57 -8.41
N ALA A 120 4.57 -4.75 -7.80
CA ALA A 120 5.67 -5.71 -7.73
C ALA A 120 6.19 -6.12 -9.11
N VAL A 121 5.30 -6.40 -10.05
CA VAL A 121 5.64 -6.77 -11.44
C VAL A 121 6.32 -5.61 -12.17
N LEU A 122 5.82 -4.38 -12.03
CA LEU A 122 6.42 -3.21 -12.66
C LEU A 122 7.83 -2.93 -12.10
N VAL A 123 8.04 -3.06 -10.80
CA VAL A 123 9.36 -2.87 -10.19
C VAL A 123 10.33 -3.95 -10.67
N TRP A 124 9.88 -5.21 -10.79
CA TRP A 124 10.69 -6.29 -11.31
C TRP A 124 11.21 -6.02 -12.72
N PHE A 125 10.34 -5.59 -13.64
CA PHE A 125 10.76 -5.23 -15.01
C PHE A 125 11.59 -3.94 -15.07
N GLY A 126 11.37 -3.02 -14.13
CA GLY A 126 12.18 -1.81 -14.00
C GLY A 126 13.64 -2.08 -13.67
N GLY A 127 13.94 -3.09 -12.85
CA GLY A 127 15.30 -3.44 -12.43
C GLY A 127 16.09 -4.32 -13.40
N THR A 128 15.44 -4.89 -14.42
CA THR A 128 16.07 -5.77 -15.42
C THR A 128 16.62 -5.03 -16.65
N HIS A 129 16.41 -3.72 -16.77
CA HIS A 129 16.86 -2.86 -17.87
C HIS A 129 17.81 -1.77 -17.38
#